data_AF-A0A662EPX5-F1
#
_entry.id   AF-A0A662EPX5-F1
#
_cell.length_a   1.000
_cell.length_b   1.000
_cell.length_c   1.000
_cell.angle_alpha   90.00
_cell.angle_beta   90.00
_cell.angle_gamma   90.00
#
_symmetry.space_group_name_H-M   'P 1'
#
loop_
_entity.id
_entity.type
_entity.pdbx_description
1 polymer ?
#
loop_
_entity_poly.entity_id
_entity_poly.type
_entity_poly.pdbx_seq_one_letter_code
_entity_poly.pdbx_strand_id
1 'polypeptide(L)'
;MFRSVKLPADIPGMLYLHGMPGRNEDWERFTVAVRKAGIGRIVSLTPDDEIARESPLYAAAIADGSLPCRREAFPIPDYGIPDDREGYA
;
A
#
# COMPACT_ATOMS: atom_id res chain seq x y z
N MET A 1 -8.55 -6.62 -4.35
CA MET A 1 -8.66 -6.33 -5.80
C MET A 1 -8.34 -4.86 -6.03
N PHE A 2 -7.45 -4.53 -6.97
CA PHE A 2 -7.06 -3.15 -7.25
C PHE A 2 -8.18 -2.37 -7.94
N ARG A 3 -8.59 -1.25 -7.33
CA ARG A 3 -9.52 -0.30 -7.96
C ARG A 3 -8.72 0.79 -8.65
N SER A 4 -8.79 0.87 -9.97
CA SER A 4 -8.13 1.92 -10.74
C SER A 4 -8.76 3.29 -10.47
N VAL A 5 -7.93 4.32 -10.38
CA VAL A 5 -8.33 5.72 -10.28
C VAL A 5 -7.94 6.43 -11.57
N LYS A 6 -8.90 7.12 -12.19
CA LYS A 6 -8.63 7.91 -13.39
C LYS A 6 -7.78 9.12 -12.99
N LEU A 7 -6.58 9.18 -13.53
CA LEU A 7 -5.72 10.34 -13.43
C LEU A 7 -6.03 11.35 -14.55
N PRO A 8 -5.74 12.64 -14.35
CA PRO A 8 -5.71 13.62 -15.44
C PRO A 8 -4.77 13.16 -16.57
N ALA A 9 -5.06 13.58 -17.80
CA ALA A 9 -4.36 13.07 -18.99
C ALA A 9 -2.86 13.43 -19.04
N ASP A 10 -2.47 14.47 -18.31
CA ASP A 10 -1.11 15.00 -18.17
C ASP A 10 -0.30 14.30 -17.07
N ILE A 11 -0.93 13.48 -16.22
CA ILE A 11 -0.23 12.74 -15.17
C ILE A 11 0.13 11.34 -15.68
N PRO A 12 1.44 11.03 -15.85
CA PRO A 12 1.85 9.72 -16.33
C PRO A 12 1.64 8.63 -15.27
N GLY A 13 1.35 7.42 -15.73
CA GLY A 13 1.25 6.22 -14.88
C GLY A 13 -0.18 5.82 -14.54
N MET A 14 -0.31 5.00 -13.50
CA MET A 14 -1.59 4.44 -13.06
C MET A 14 -1.67 4.50 -11.54
N LEU A 15 -2.83 4.91 -11.02
CA LEU A 15 -3.12 4.92 -9.59
C LEU A 15 -4.15 3.83 -9.27
N TYR A 16 -3.87 3.06 -8.22
CA TYR A 16 -4.75 2.02 -7.73
C TYR A 16 -5.02 2.22 -6.24
N LEU A 17 -6.25 1.94 -5.83
CA LEU A 17 -6.64 1.84 -4.44
C LEU A 17 -6.78 0.38 -4.05
N HIS A 18 -6.27 0.04 -2.87
CA HIS A 18 -6.30 -1.29 -2.30
C HIS A 18 -6.41 -1.23 -0.78
N GLY A 19 -6.99 -2.27 -0.18
CA GLY A 19 -6.88 -2.48 1.27
C GLY A 19 -5.47 -2.93 1.67
N MET A 20 -5.25 -3.10 2.97
CA MET A 20 -3.99 -3.62 3.49
C MET A 20 -3.64 -4.96 2.83
N PRO A 21 -2.47 -5.09 2.18
CA PRO A 21 -2.02 -6.34 1.58
C PRO A 21 -2.05 -7.50 2.58
N GLY A 22 -2.58 -8.66 2.18
CA GLY A 22 -2.65 -9.86 3.03
C GLY A 22 -3.69 -9.82 4.15
N ARG A 23 -4.40 -8.70 4.35
CA ARG A 23 -5.52 -8.63 5.29
C ARG A 23 -6.79 -9.14 4.61
N ASN A 24 -7.35 -10.24 5.12
CA ASN A 24 -8.52 -10.92 4.52
C ASN A 24 -8.33 -11.29 3.04
N GLU A 25 -7.09 -11.46 2.60
CA GLU A 25 -6.75 -11.89 1.25
C GLU A 25 -5.53 -12.80 1.26
N ASP A 26 -5.36 -13.56 0.18
CA ASP A 26 -4.20 -14.41 0.01
C ASP A 26 -2.95 -13.60 -0.41
N TRP A 27 -1.84 -13.83 0.29
CA TRP A 27 -0.59 -13.10 0.06
C TRP A 27 0.03 -13.37 -1.31
N GLU A 28 0.04 -14.63 -1.76
CA GLU A 28 0.58 -14.97 -3.07
C GLU A 28 -0.23 -14.31 -4.19
N ARG A 29 -1.56 -14.33 -4.06
CA ARG A 29 -2.46 -13.64 -4.99
C ARG A 29 -2.20 -12.15 -5.05
N PHE A 30 -1.94 -11.50 -3.91
CA PHE A 30 -1.54 -10.10 -3.87
C PHE A 30 -0.24 -9.87 -4.65
N THR A 31 0.82 -10.63 -4.35
CA THR A 31 2.13 -10.44 -5.00
C THR A 31 2.08 -10.66 -6.52
N VAL A 32 1.32 -11.65 -6.98
CA VAL A 32 1.07 -11.88 -8.41
C VAL A 32 0.32 -10.71 -9.02
N ALA A 33 -0.69 -10.17 -8.33
CA ALA A 33 -1.46 -9.03 -8.82
C ALA A 33 -0.59 -7.76 -8.94
N VAL A 34 0.28 -7.48 -7.96
CA VAL A 34 1.23 -6.35 -8.01
C VAL A 34 2.13 -6.45 -9.24
N ARG A 35 2.74 -7.62 -9.46
CA ARG A 35 3.62 -7.88 -10.61
C ARG A 35 2.87 -7.74 -11.93
N LYS A 36 1.68 -8.33 -12.04
CA LYS A 36 0.84 -8.25 -13.25
C LYS A 36 0.40 -6.82 -13.58
N ALA A 37 0.13 -6.01 -12.56
CA ALA A 37 -0.25 -4.61 -12.73
C ALA A 37 0.95 -3.67 -12.97
N GLY A 38 2.18 -4.17 -12.87
CA GLY A 38 3.39 -3.35 -13.02
C GLY A 38 3.54 -2.29 -11.93
N ILE A 39 2.99 -2.53 -10.73
CA ILE A 39 3.05 -1.57 -9.63
C ILE A 39 4.48 -1.50 -9.10
N GLY A 40 5.11 -0.33 -9.27
CA GLY A 40 6.46 -0.08 -8.77
C GLY A 40 6.53 0.50 -7.36
N ARG A 41 5.40 0.99 -6.82
CA ARG A 41 5.35 1.69 -5.54
C ARG A 41 4.02 1.49 -4.81
N ILE A 42 4.10 1.29 -3.50
CA ILE A 42 2.97 1.31 -2.55
C ILE A 42 3.14 2.50 -1.62
N VAL A 43 2.09 3.31 -1.50
CA VAL A 43 1.93 4.33 -0.46
C VAL A 43 1.09 3.71 0.65
N SER A 44 1.70 3.45 1.81
CA SER A 44 1.08 2.77 2.94
C SER A 44 0.66 3.78 3.98
N LEU A 45 -0.65 3.85 4.25
CA LEU A 45 -1.22 4.74 5.26
C LEU A 45 -1.40 4.04 6.62
N THR A 46 -1.28 2.72 6.66
CA THR A 46 -1.49 1.95 7.89
C THR A 46 -0.22 1.96 8.74
N PRO A 47 -0.32 2.25 10.06
CA PRO A 47 0.77 2.06 11.02
C PRO A 47 1.34 0.64 11.03
N ASP A 48 2.64 0.50 11.31
CA ASP A 48 3.34 -0.79 11.26
C ASP A 48 2.90 -1.77 12.35
N ASP A 49 2.45 -1.27 13.50
CA ASP A 49 1.87 -2.09 14.58
C ASP A 49 0.50 -2.68 14.18
N GLU A 50 -0.33 -1.90 13.49
CA GLU A 50 -1.57 -2.40 12.90
C GLU A 50 -1.27 -3.42 11.79
N ILE A 51 -0.29 -3.16 10.92
CA ILE A 51 0.14 -4.13 9.89
C ILE A 51 0.61 -5.44 10.53
N ALA A 52 1.43 -5.37 11.59
CA ALA A 52 1.93 -6.56 12.29
C ALA A 52 0.80 -7.40 12.89
N ARG A 53 -0.26 -6.76 13.39
CA ARG A 53 -1.43 -7.44 13.97
C ARG A 53 -2.35 -8.03 12.90
N GLU A 54 -2.63 -7.28 11.84
CA GLU A 54 -3.70 -7.61 10.88
C GLU A 54 -3.19 -8.30 9.61
N SER A 55 -1.90 -8.18 9.28
CA SER A 55 -1.28 -8.83 8.12
C SER A 55 0.17 -9.29 8.39
N PRO A 56 0.36 -10.41 9.10
CA PRO A 56 1.68 -10.89 9.49
C PRO A 56 2.64 -11.19 8.31
N LEU A 57 2.12 -11.68 7.18
CA LEU A 57 2.94 -11.95 6.00
C LEU A 57 3.41 -10.65 5.32
N TYR A 58 2.56 -9.62 5.31
CA TYR A 58 2.97 -8.31 4.82
C TYR A 58 4.02 -7.68 5.75
N ALA A 59 3.82 -7.78 7.07
CA ALA A 59 4.79 -7.31 8.05
C ALA A 59 6.16 -8.00 7.89
N ALA A 60 6.16 -9.33 7.71
CA ALA A 60 7.39 -10.09 7.44
C ALA A 60 8.08 -9.61 6.16
N ALA A 61 7.32 -9.45 5.07
CA ALA A 61 7.87 -9.00 3.78
C ALA A 61 8.41 -7.56 3.81
N ILE A 62 7.85 -6.70 4.68
CA ILE A 62 8.41 -5.37 4.95
C ILE A 62 9.75 -5.51 5.67
N ALA A 63 9.80 -6.32 6.73
CA ALA A 63 10.97 -6.44 7.60
C ALA A 63 12.17 -7.08 6.91
N ASP A 64 11.94 -8.07 6.04
CA ASP A 64 12.99 -8.77 5.29
C ASP A 64 13.33 -8.13 3.93
N GLY A 65 12.57 -7.09 3.53
CA GLY A 65 12.77 -6.40 2.25
C GLY A 65 12.34 -7.20 1.02
N SER A 66 11.51 -8.23 1.18
CA SER A 66 11.04 -9.11 0.09
C SER A 66 9.80 -8.61 -0.66
N LEU A 67 9.31 -7.39 -0.35
CA LEU A 67 8.20 -6.79 -1.08
C LEU A 67 8.48 -6.74 -2.60
N PRO A 68 7.48 -7.04 -3.44
CA PRO A 68 7.63 -7.01 -4.90
C PRO A 68 7.80 -5.60 -5.49
N CYS A 69 7.70 -4.55 -4.66
CA CYS A 69 7.80 -3.15 -5.05
C CYS A 69 8.20 -2.27 -3.85
N ARG A 70 8.55 -1.01 -4.10
CA ARG A 70 8.96 -0.08 -3.04
C ARG A 70 7.74 0.31 -2.19
N ARG A 71 7.86 0.22 -0.86
CA ARG A 71 6.89 0.78 0.09
C ARG A 71 7.37 2.12 0.61
N GLU A 72 6.48 3.10 0.65
CA GLU A 72 6.64 4.37 1.35
C GLU A 72 5.56 4.47 2.42
N ALA A 73 5.97 4.66 3.67
CA ALA A 73 5.08 4.68 4.82
C ALA A 73 4.75 6.12 5.21
N PHE A 74 3.45 6.41 5.29
CA PHE A 74 2.88 7.67 5.77
C PHE A 74 1.76 7.33 6.75
N PRO A 75 2.11 6.79 7.92
CA PRO A 75 1.14 6.23 8.86
C PRO A 75 0.16 7.31 9.31
N ILE A 76 -1.13 7.03 9.12
CA ILE A 76 -2.24 7.81 9.66
C ILE A 76 -2.95 6.86 10.62
N PRO A 77 -2.91 7.11 11.94
CA PRO A 77 -3.64 6.28 12.91
C PRO A 77 -5.11 6.16 12.53
N ASP A 78 -5.73 5.02 12.84
CA ASP A 78 -7.16 4.84 12.58
C ASP A 78 -7.98 5.95 13.27
N TYR A 79 -8.93 6.54 12.54
CA TYR A 79 -9.66 7.77 12.90
C TYR A 79 -8.80 9.04 13.11
N GLY A 80 -7.53 9.02 12.75
CA GLY A 80 -6.61 10.16 12.83
C GLY A 80 -6.72 11.12 11.64
N ILE A 81 -5.98 12.23 11.74
CA ILE A 81 -5.69 13.14 10.64
C ILE A 81 -4.18 13.07 10.35
N PRO A 82 -3.73 13.36 9.11
CA PRO A 82 -2.30 13.47 8.84
C PRO A 82 -1.63 14.52 9.74
N ASP A 83 -0.46 14.20 10.29
CA ASP A 83 0.30 15.10 11.17
C ASP A 83 0.76 16.37 10.43
N ASP A 84 1.05 16.26 9.13
CA ASP A 84 1.45 17.38 8.28
C ASP A 84 0.38 17.66 7.23
N ARG A 85 -0.66 18.43 7.57
CA ARG A 85 -1.70 18.80 6.61
C ARG A 85 -1.22 19.70 5.48
N GLU A 86 -0.18 20.51 5.69
CA GLU A 86 0.29 21.49 4.71
C GLU A 86 1.21 20.85 3.66
N GLY A 87 1.94 19.79 4.01
CA GLY A 87 2.77 19.01 3.08
C GLY A 87 2.01 18.15 2.06
N TYR A 88 0.69 18.00 2.22
CA TYR A 88 -0.20 17.24 1.31
C TYR A 88 -1.27 18.10 0.60
N ALA A 89 -1.20 19.43 0.73
CA ALA A 89 -2.13 20.38 0.11
C ALA A 89 -1.82 20.64 -1.39
#